data_AF-A0A956R2M0-F1
#
_entry.id   AF-A0A956R2M0-F1
#
_cell.length_a   1.000
_cell.length_b   1.000
_cell.length_c   1.000
_cell.angle_alpha   90.00
_cell.angle_beta   90.00
_cell.angle_gamma   90.00
#
_symmetry.space_group_name_H-M   'P 1'
#
loop_
_entity.id
_entity.type
_entity.pdbx_description
1 polymer ?
#
loop_
_entity_poly.entity_id
_entity_poly.type
_entity_poly.pdbx_seq_one_letter_code
_entity_poly.pdbx_strand_id
1 'polypeptide(L)'
;MNQSSDQSEAPAGKRELGMTAIFAILVGGGCLLMALVGVINTAVDGHWVLQVSGAEVDVPDNYEVCAGLGAVAVLLISLALFGSFVRGQFDRAKGKPALRVGIIVAALALLLIVGRGLQILALVNTYGSMLAYYATDGDLEDVAAELAKNPRPEDLDAAVGRAAQYDNHEALALLLDAGADLRDATSPEEYRHCVLGGVGLQFIDVALAHGVGPDSCPDSEALIWDVVNGPLPDDESALVVARLADRGWSTAAKPEYSEEAPAALAARLGKEQTLAALAAAQR
;
A
#
# COMPACT_ATOMS: atom_id res chain seq x y z
N MET A 1 47.50 -21.78 -51.50
CA MET A 1 47.93 -20.57 -50.78
C MET A 1 46.76 -20.12 -49.91
N ASN A 2 46.73 -20.58 -48.66
CA ASN A 2 45.72 -20.21 -47.66
C ASN A 2 46.24 -19.00 -46.88
N GLN A 3 45.56 -17.86 -46.96
CA GLN A 3 45.70 -16.80 -45.98
C GLN A 3 44.56 -16.92 -44.98
N SER A 4 44.92 -17.41 -43.79
CA SER A 4 44.09 -17.44 -42.59
C SER A 4 43.88 -16.01 -42.10
N SER A 5 42.62 -15.62 -41.99
CA SER A 5 42.15 -14.40 -41.33
C SER A 5 42.30 -14.54 -39.82
N ASP A 6 43.33 -13.94 -39.25
CA ASP A 6 43.40 -13.69 -37.81
C ASP A 6 42.68 -12.37 -37.51
N GLN A 7 41.37 -12.46 -37.26
CA GLN A 7 40.64 -11.44 -36.52
C GLN A 7 41.03 -11.59 -35.04
N SER A 8 42.05 -10.85 -34.63
CA SER A 8 42.38 -10.69 -33.21
C SER A 8 41.29 -9.86 -32.55
N GLU A 9 40.38 -10.54 -31.83
CA GLU A 9 39.49 -9.93 -30.87
C GLU A 9 40.30 -9.13 -29.84
N ALA A 10 40.05 -7.83 -29.78
CA ALA A 10 40.63 -6.98 -28.74
C ALA A 10 40.19 -7.51 -27.35
N PRO A 11 41.11 -7.70 -26.39
CA PRO A 11 40.73 -8.20 -25.08
C PRO A 11 39.76 -7.21 -24.43
N ALA A 12 38.58 -7.70 -24.05
CA ALA A 12 37.59 -6.96 -23.28
C ALA A 12 38.28 -6.37 -22.03
N GLY A 13 38.53 -5.06 -22.06
CA GLY A 13 39.23 -4.36 -20.99
C GLY A 13 38.53 -4.62 -19.65
N LYS A 14 39.25 -5.21 -18.69
CA LYS A 14 38.77 -5.44 -17.33
C LYS A 14 38.21 -4.11 -16.80
N ARG A 15 36.92 -4.07 -16.47
CA ARG A 15 36.31 -2.94 -15.76
C ARG A 15 37.00 -2.84 -14.40
N GLU A 16 37.83 -1.82 -14.20
CA GLU A 16 38.40 -1.52 -12.88
C GLU A 16 37.28 -0.99 -11.97
N LEU A 17 36.74 -1.88 -11.14
CA LEU A 17 35.80 -1.53 -10.08
C LEU A 17 36.58 -0.81 -8.97
N GLY A 18 36.13 0.39 -8.60
CA GLY A 18 36.70 1.11 -7.45
C GLY A 18 36.44 0.36 -6.15
N MET A 19 37.31 0.56 -5.15
CA MET A 19 37.22 -0.12 -3.85
C MET A 19 35.84 0.03 -3.19
N THR A 20 35.21 1.19 -3.30
CA THR A 20 33.84 1.43 -2.80
C THR A 20 32.78 0.62 -3.54
N ALA A 21 32.91 0.44 -4.85
CA ALA A 21 32.01 -0.41 -5.65
C ALA A 21 32.17 -1.89 -5.27
N ILE A 22 33.41 -2.34 -5.02
CA ILE A 22 33.70 -3.70 -4.55
C ILE A 22 33.05 -3.92 -3.18
N PHE A 23 33.21 -3.00 -2.23
CA PHE A 23 32.55 -3.09 -0.92
C PHE A 23 31.02 -3.14 -1.03
N ALA A 24 30.42 -2.27 -1.84
CA ALA A 24 28.97 -2.27 -2.05
C ALA A 24 28.47 -3.58 -2.68
N ILE A 25 29.22 -4.17 -3.62
CA ILE A 25 28.90 -5.46 -4.22
C ILE A 25 29.04 -6.59 -3.19
N LEU A 26 30.06 -6.56 -2.33
CA LEU A 26 30.25 -7.57 -1.28
C LEU A 26 29.14 -7.50 -0.22
N VAL A 27 28.78 -6.30 0.22
CA VAL A 27 27.66 -6.09 1.14
C VAL A 27 26.36 -6.54 0.49
N GLY A 28 26.09 -6.12 -0.75
CA GLY A 28 24.91 -6.56 -1.50
C GLY A 28 24.88 -8.08 -1.69
N GLY A 29 26.01 -8.70 -2.01
CA GLY A 29 26.13 -10.16 -2.11
C GLY A 29 25.85 -10.86 -0.78
N GLY A 30 26.33 -10.31 0.34
CA GLY A 30 26.01 -10.78 1.68
C GLY A 30 24.52 -10.69 2.00
N CYS A 31 23.87 -9.57 1.68
CA CYS A 31 22.42 -9.41 1.81
C CYS A 31 21.64 -10.42 0.94
N LEU A 32 22.09 -10.68 -0.29
CA LEU A 32 21.47 -11.66 -1.18
C LEU A 32 21.58 -13.09 -0.62
N LEU A 33 22.75 -13.44 -0.08
CA LEU A 33 22.97 -14.73 0.57
C LEU A 33 22.09 -14.87 1.81
N MET A 34 21.99 -13.83 2.64
CA MET A 34 21.11 -13.82 3.81
C MET A 34 19.63 -13.96 3.41
N ALA A 35 19.20 -13.28 2.34
CA ALA A 35 17.85 -13.44 1.82
C ALA A 35 17.58 -14.88 1.35
N LEU A 36 18.51 -15.50 0.62
CA LEU A 36 18.38 -16.88 0.15
C LEU A 36 18.33 -17.89 1.31
N VAL A 37 19.20 -17.72 2.31
CA VAL A 37 19.18 -18.55 3.52
C VAL A 37 17.89 -18.35 4.30
N GLY A 38 17.37 -17.12 4.35
CA GLY A 38 16.08 -16.82 4.98
C GLY A 38 14.88 -17.42 4.27
N VAL A 39 14.87 -17.44 2.92
CA VAL A 39 13.82 -18.14 2.15
C VAL A 39 13.82 -19.63 2.47
N ILE A 40 15.00 -20.24 2.60
CA ILE A 40 15.13 -21.65 2.99
C ILE A 40 14.65 -21.85 4.42
N ASN A 41 15.05 -20.99 5.36
CA ASN A 41 14.65 -21.03 6.76
C ASN A 41 13.11 -20.94 6.90
N THR A 42 12.49 -20.00 6.18
CA THR A 42 11.03 -19.83 6.12
C THR A 42 10.34 -21.06 5.51
N ALA A 43 10.88 -21.61 4.42
CA ALA A 43 10.26 -22.74 3.71
C ALA A 43 10.30 -24.07 4.50
N VAL A 44 11.15 -24.18 5.52
CA VAL A 44 11.26 -25.37 6.38
C VAL A 44 10.78 -25.12 7.81
N ASP A 45 10.11 -23.99 8.08
CA ASP A 45 9.71 -23.53 9.42
C ASP A 45 10.87 -23.58 10.43
N GLY A 46 12.06 -23.17 9.99
CA GLY A 46 13.27 -23.13 10.80
C GLY A 46 13.37 -21.87 11.65
N HIS A 47 13.99 -22.00 12.82
CA HIS A 47 14.41 -20.86 13.66
C HIS A 47 15.93 -20.83 13.75
N TRP A 48 16.58 -20.63 12.60
CA TRP A 48 18.03 -20.65 12.52
C TRP A 48 18.65 -19.35 13.05
N VAL A 49 19.77 -19.51 13.75
CA VAL A 49 20.54 -18.39 14.31
C VAL A 49 21.96 -18.50 13.78
N LEU A 50 22.49 -17.39 13.27
CA LEU A 50 23.88 -17.27 12.88
C LEU A 50 24.70 -16.74 14.05
N GLN A 51 25.77 -17.46 14.39
CA GLN A 51 26.71 -17.00 15.40
C GLN A 51 27.90 -16.35 14.70
N VAL A 52 28.03 -15.03 14.81
CA VAL A 52 29.15 -14.26 14.22
C VAL A 52 29.89 -13.54 15.34
N SER A 53 31.15 -13.94 15.57
CA SER A 53 32.04 -13.33 16.57
C SER A 53 31.43 -13.20 17.98
N GLY A 54 30.61 -14.18 18.38
CA GLY A 54 29.97 -14.22 19.70
C GLY A 54 28.63 -13.50 19.81
N ALA A 55 28.15 -12.86 18.73
CA ALA A 55 26.79 -12.34 18.63
C ALA A 55 25.88 -13.37 17.94
N GLU A 56 24.69 -13.56 18.50
CA GLU A 56 23.60 -14.31 17.88
C GLU A 56 22.79 -13.35 17.00
N VAL A 57 22.65 -13.71 15.72
CA VAL A 57 21.86 -12.96 14.74
C VAL A 57 20.83 -13.91 14.16
N ASP A 58 19.55 -13.60 14.38
CA ASP A 58 18.46 -14.39 13.83
C ASP A 58 18.47 -14.34 12.30
N VAL A 59 18.34 -15.51 11.69
CA VAL A 59 18.13 -15.62 10.25
C VAL A 59 16.68 -15.21 9.96
N PRO A 60 16.42 -14.41 8.91
CA PRO A 60 15.06 -14.10 8.49
C PRO A 60 14.19 -15.36 8.34
N ASP A 61 12.98 -15.31 8.87
CA ASP A 61 12.04 -16.43 8.94
C ASP A 61 10.68 -16.13 8.31
N ASN A 62 10.60 -15.02 7.56
CA ASN A 62 9.42 -14.66 6.79
C ASN A 62 9.81 -14.14 5.39
N TYR A 63 8.92 -14.36 4.43
CA TYR A 63 9.16 -14.03 3.02
C TYR A 63 9.30 -12.52 2.76
N GLU A 64 8.67 -11.69 3.58
CA GLU A 64 8.69 -10.23 3.43
C GLU A 64 10.08 -9.66 3.74
N VAL A 65 10.68 -10.06 4.86
CA VAL A 65 12.04 -9.67 5.24
C VAL A 65 13.06 -10.22 4.23
N CYS A 66 12.85 -11.44 3.73
CA CYS A 66 13.71 -12.03 2.70
C CYS A 66 13.64 -11.25 1.38
N ALA A 67 12.43 -10.89 0.92
CA ALA A 67 12.23 -10.09 -0.27
C ALA A 67 12.84 -8.69 -0.12
N GLY A 68 12.67 -8.06 1.06
CA GLY A 68 13.28 -6.77 1.37
C GLY A 68 14.80 -6.80 1.31
N LEU A 69 15.44 -7.79 1.95
CA LEU A 69 16.90 -7.98 1.89
C LEU A 69 17.39 -8.25 0.45
N GLY A 70 16.68 -9.06 -0.31
CA GLY A 70 16.98 -9.32 -1.71
C GLY A 70 16.89 -8.07 -2.58
N ALA A 71 15.87 -7.23 -2.37
CA ALA A 71 15.72 -5.96 -3.07
C ALA A 71 16.86 -4.99 -2.75
N VAL A 72 17.25 -4.86 -1.47
CA VAL A 72 18.38 -4.03 -1.04
C VAL A 72 19.69 -4.52 -1.67
N ALA A 73 19.91 -5.84 -1.70
CA ALA A 73 21.09 -6.45 -2.33
C ALA A 73 21.20 -6.07 -3.81
N VAL A 74 20.12 -6.26 -4.57
CA VAL A 74 20.06 -5.93 -6.00
C VAL A 74 20.28 -4.44 -6.21
N LEU A 75 19.70 -3.58 -5.37
CA LEU A 75 19.87 -2.14 -5.46
C LEU A 75 21.32 -1.70 -5.22
N LEU A 76 21.98 -2.22 -4.18
CA LEU A 76 23.39 -1.91 -3.88
C LEU A 76 24.32 -2.35 -5.01
N ILE A 77 24.15 -3.57 -5.51
CA ILE A 77 24.96 -4.10 -6.62
C ILE A 77 24.72 -3.26 -7.87
N SER A 78 23.47 -2.96 -8.21
CA SER A 78 23.12 -2.19 -9.40
C SER A 78 23.69 -0.78 -9.34
N LEU A 79 23.60 -0.10 -8.19
CA LEU A 79 24.13 1.24 -7.98
C LEU A 79 25.67 1.26 -8.08
N ALA A 80 26.35 0.24 -7.53
CA ALA A 80 27.80 0.11 -7.63
C ALA A 80 28.26 -0.10 -9.08
N LEU A 81 27.57 -0.96 -9.83
CA LEU A 81 27.83 -1.19 -11.24
C LEU A 81 27.55 0.06 -12.09
N PHE A 82 26.46 0.77 -11.80
CA PHE A 82 26.10 2.02 -12.45
C PHE A 82 27.13 3.12 -12.20
N GLY A 83 27.53 3.34 -10.94
CA GLY A 83 28.57 4.33 -10.61
C GLY A 83 29.89 4.04 -11.30
N SER A 84 30.26 2.76 -11.42
CA SER A 84 31.46 2.33 -12.14
C SER A 84 31.36 2.58 -13.64
N PHE A 85 30.18 2.37 -14.22
CA PHE A 85 29.90 2.72 -15.62
C PHE A 85 30.00 4.23 -15.87
N VAL A 86 29.36 5.05 -15.02
CA VAL A 86 29.40 6.52 -15.13
C VAL A 86 30.84 7.03 -15.02
N ARG A 87 31.61 6.51 -14.06
CA ARG A 87 33.04 6.82 -13.93
C ARG A 87 33.83 6.47 -15.19
N GLY A 88 33.62 5.28 -15.74
CA GLY A 88 34.26 4.86 -16.98
C GLY A 88 33.95 5.79 -18.16
N GLN A 89 32.71 6.27 -18.28
CA GLN A 89 32.34 7.25 -19.31
C GLN A 89 32.96 8.63 -19.06
N PHE A 90 32.99 9.08 -17.79
CA PHE A 90 33.59 10.35 -17.40
C PHE A 90 35.10 10.40 -17.67
N ASP A 91 35.79 9.30 -17.40
CA ASP A 91 37.22 9.15 -17.66
C ASP A 91 37.52 9.13 -19.16
N ARG A 92 36.70 8.42 -19.96
CA ARG A 92 36.77 8.45 -21.44
C ARG A 92 36.52 9.84 -22.04
N ALA A 93 35.75 10.68 -21.35
CA ALA A 93 35.48 12.06 -21.76
C ALA A 93 36.60 13.06 -21.40
N LYS A 94 37.80 12.58 -21.04
CA LYS A 94 38.95 13.44 -20.73
C LYS A 94 39.27 14.40 -21.88
N GLY A 95 39.49 15.66 -21.54
CA GLY A 95 39.71 16.75 -22.51
C GLY A 95 38.43 17.34 -23.12
N LYS A 96 37.23 16.81 -22.79
CA LYS A 96 35.94 17.31 -23.27
C LYS A 96 35.07 17.76 -22.07
N PRO A 97 35.25 18.99 -21.54
CA PRO A 97 34.59 19.42 -20.31
C PRO A 97 33.06 19.45 -20.41
N ALA A 98 32.50 19.90 -21.54
CA ALA A 98 31.05 19.91 -21.75
C ALA A 98 30.43 18.49 -21.70
N LEU A 99 31.12 17.51 -22.29
CA LEU A 99 30.68 16.11 -22.28
C LEU A 99 30.69 15.53 -20.86
N ARG A 100 31.70 15.88 -20.06
CA ARG A 100 31.81 15.47 -18.65
C ARG A 100 30.67 16.00 -17.79
N VAL A 101 30.31 17.27 -17.97
CA VAL A 101 29.14 17.86 -17.30
C VAL A 101 27.88 17.13 -17.73
N GLY A 102 27.70 16.89 -19.03
CA GLY A 102 26.55 16.16 -19.57
C GLY A 102 26.39 14.76 -18.97
N ILE A 103 27.51 14.01 -18.80
CA ILE A 103 27.50 12.68 -18.19
C ILE A 103 27.01 12.73 -16.74
N ILE A 104 27.50 13.68 -15.94
CA ILE A 104 27.08 13.83 -14.53
C ILE A 104 25.60 14.21 -14.46
N VAL A 105 25.17 15.20 -15.24
CA VAL A 105 23.76 15.65 -15.25
C VAL A 105 22.83 14.51 -15.68
N ALA A 106 23.19 13.76 -16.73
CA ALA A 106 22.41 12.61 -17.17
C ALA A 106 22.36 11.50 -16.10
N ALA A 107 23.46 11.24 -15.40
CA ALA A 107 23.49 10.26 -14.32
C ALA A 107 22.60 10.67 -13.14
N LEU A 108 22.64 11.95 -12.75
CA LEU A 108 21.77 12.48 -11.69
C LEU A 108 20.30 12.45 -12.10
N ALA A 109 19.98 12.85 -13.33
CA ALA A 109 18.61 12.78 -13.85
C ALA A 109 18.08 11.34 -13.86
N LEU A 110 18.91 10.38 -14.27
CA LEU A 110 18.53 8.96 -14.26
C LEU A 110 18.29 8.46 -12.82
N LEU A 111 19.15 8.83 -11.87
CA LEU A 111 18.95 8.47 -10.46
C LEU A 111 17.65 9.05 -9.89
N LEU A 112 17.31 10.29 -10.24
CA LEU A 112 16.05 10.92 -9.84
C LEU A 112 14.84 10.18 -10.44
N ILE A 113 14.88 9.86 -11.74
CA ILE A 113 13.78 9.15 -12.43
C ILE A 113 13.59 7.75 -11.85
N VAL A 114 14.68 6.98 -11.69
CA VAL A 114 14.62 5.61 -11.15
C VAL A 114 14.20 5.63 -9.68
N GLY A 115 14.75 6.55 -8.88
CA GLY A 115 14.38 6.71 -7.47
C GLY A 115 12.90 7.05 -7.31
N ARG A 116 12.38 7.99 -8.10
CA ARG A 116 10.95 8.32 -8.10
C ARG A 116 10.09 7.14 -8.57
N GLY A 117 10.51 6.42 -9.60
CA GLY A 117 9.81 5.23 -10.08
C GLY A 117 9.72 4.12 -9.03
N LEU A 118 10.81 3.86 -8.30
CA LEU A 118 10.82 2.90 -7.19
C LEU A 118 9.91 3.33 -6.04
N GLN A 119 9.91 4.61 -5.69
CA GLN A 119 9.02 5.15 -4.67
C GLN A 119 7.55 4.96 -5.06
N ILE A 120 7.18 5.31 -6.30
CA ILE A 120 5.81 5.11 -6.80
C ILE A 120 5.44 3.63 -6.78
N LEU A 121 6.34 2.75 -7.23
CA LEU A 121 6.08 1.31 -7.21
C LEU A 121 5.85 0.79 -5.79
N ALA A 122 6.65 1.23 -4.82
CA ALA A 122 6.49 0.86 -3.43
C ALA A 122 5.13 1.33 -2.88
N LEU A 123 4.76 2.59 -3.14
CA LEU A 123 3.48 3.14 -2.71
C LEU A 123 2.31 2.41 -3.37
N VAL A 124 2.34 2.19 -4.68
CA VAL A 124 1.28 1.46 -5.41
C VAL A 124 1.18 0.02 -4.92
N ASN A 125 2.30 -0.66 -4.62
CA ASN A 125 2.26 -2.02 -4.08
C ASN A 125 1.68 -2.09 -2.66
N THR A 126 1.90 -1.07 -1.84
CA THR A 126 1.36 -1.00 -0.47
C THR A 126 -0.10 -0.55 -0.44
N TYR A 127 -0.45 0.47 -1.22
CA TYR A 127 -1.75 1.15 -1.16
C TYR A 127 -2.72 0.73 -2.26
N GLY A 128 -2.26 0.00 -3.28
CA GLY A 128 -3.05 -0.38 -4.46
C GLY A 128 -2.94 0.62 -5.60
N SER A 129 -2.95 1.92 -5.29
CA SER A 129 -2.79 3.00 -6.27
C SER A 129 -2.24 4.28 -5.63
N MET A 130 -1.76 5.23 -6.46
CA MET A 130 -1.39 6.57 -5.96
C MET A 130 -2.61 7.32 -5.43
N LEU A 131 -3.77 7.15 -6.08
CA LEU A 131 -5.03 7.72 -5.62
C LEU A 131 -5.38 7.23 -4.21
N ALA A 132 -5.23 5.93 -3.95
CA ALA A 132 -5.49 5.34 -2.65
C ALA A 132 -4.49 5.81 -1.58
N TYR A 133 -3.23 6.02 -1.96
CA TYR A 133 -2.24 6.65 -1.09
C TYR A 133 -2.65 8.08 -0.70
N TYR A 134 -3.01 8.93 -1.65
CA TYR A 134 -3.43 10.30 -1.34
C TYR A 134 -4.76 10.38 -0.58
N ALA A 135 -5.68 9.46 -0.88
CA ALA A 135 -6.92 9.30 -0.12
C ALA A 135 -6.68 8.83 1.33
N THR A 136 -5.57 8.13 1.59
CA THR A 136 -5.11 7.76 2.94
C THR A 136 -4.61 8.98 3.71
N ASP A 137 -3.83 9.85 3.05
CA ASP A 137 -3.25 11.03 3.70
C ASP A 137 -4.22 12.22 3.78
N GLY A 138 -5.36 12.16 3.06
CA GLY A 138 -6.33 13.26 2.98
C GLY A 138 -5.85 14.44 2.13
N ASP A 139 -4.89 14.22 1.23
CA ASP A 139 -4.37 15.26 0.34
C ASP A 139 -5.35 15.52 -0.81
N LEU A 140 -6.29 16.44 -0.61
CA LEU A 140 -7.39 16.69 -1.54
C LEU A 140 -6.91 17.23 -2.90
N GLU A 141 -5.81 17.97 -2.94
CA GLU A 141 -5.26 18.50 -4.20
C GLU A 141 -4.70 17.35 -5.05
N ASP A 142 -3.93 16.46 -4.44
CA ASP A 142 -3.37 15.29 -5.13
C ASP A 142 -4.46 14.24 -5.46
N VAL A 143 -5.47 14.06 -4.60
CA VAL A 143 -6.67 13.24 -4.91
C VAL A 143 -7.36 13.79 -6.16
N ALA A 144 -7.66 15.09 -6.21
CA ALA A 144 -8.29 15.70 -7.38
C ALA A 144 -7.42 15.58 -8.64
N ALA A 145 -6.11 15.72 -8.51
CA ALA A 145 -5.17 15.60 -9.62
C ALA A 145 -5.08 14.17 -10.17
N GLU A 146 -5.13 13.14 -9.31
CA GLU A 146 -5.20 11.74 -9.75
C GLU A 146 -6.55 11.40 -10.38
N LEU A 147 -7.67 11.91 -9.82
CA LEU A 147 -9.01 11.72 -10.41
C LEU A 147 -9.13 12.31 -11.81
N ALA A 148 -8.49 13.46 -12.06
CA ALA A 148 -8.45 14.09 -13.39
C ALA A 148 -7.77 13.22 -14.47
N LYS A 149 -7.05 12.16 -14.09
CA LYS A 149 -6.43 11.20 -15.02
C LYS A 149 -7.38 10.09 -15.47
N ASN A 150 -8.63 10.10 -15.01
CA ASN A 150 -9.62 9.04 -15.22
C ASN A 150 -9.08 7.67 -14.74
N PRO A 151 -8.91 7.50 -13.41
CA PRO A 151 -8.41 6.27 -12.84
C PRO A 151 -9.35 5.08 -13.15
N ARG A 152 -8.80 3.87 -13.06
CA ARG A 152 -9.58 2.65 -13.34
C ARG A 152 -10.50 2.35 -12.15
N PRO A 153 -11.56 1.56 -12.33
CA PRO A 153 -12.45 1.18 -11.24
C PRO A 153 -11.74 0.58 -10.02
N GLU A 154 -10.74 -0.29 -10.26
CA GLU A 154 -9.92 -0.88 -9.19
C GLU A 154 -9.13 0.16 -8.38
N ASP A 155 -8.73 1.26 -9.00
CA ASP A 155 -8.00 2.34 -8.33
C ASP A 155 -8.96 3.17 -7.45
N LEU A 156 -10.24 3.31 -7.85
CA LEU A 156 -11.30 3.96 -7.08
C LEU A 156 -11.74 3.10 -5.89
N ASP A 157 -11.98 1.80 -6.09
CA ASP A 157 -12.35 0.86 -5.03
C ASP A 157 -11.27 0.83 -3.93
N ALA A 158 -10.00 0.72 -4.33
CA ALA A 158 -8.88 0.79 -3.39
C ALA A 158 -8.83 2.12 -2.62
N ALA A 159 -9.13 3.24 -3.29
CA ALA A 159 -9.12 4.56 -2.65
C ALA A 159 -10.28 4.75 -1.66
N VAL A 160 -11.46 4.23 -1.94
CA VAL A 160 -12.61 4.25 -1.02
C VAL A 160 -12.27 3.46 0.25
N GLY A 161 -11.73 2.25 0.11
CA GLY A 161 -11.32 1.44 1.25
C GLY A 161 -10.25 2.12 2.11
N ARG A 162 -9.27 2.78 1.49
CA ARG A 162 -8.24 3.54 2.21
C ARG A 162 -8.76 4.80 2.87
N ALA A 163 -9.64 5.56 2.20
CA ALA A 163 -10.29 6.72 2.80
C ALA A 163 -11.10 6.33 4.04
N ALA A 164 -11.83 5.21 3.98
CA ALA A 164 -12.59 4.69 5.12
C ALA A 164 -11.70 4.28 6.29
N GLN A 165 -10.59 3.57 6.02
CA GLN A 165 -9.65 3.13 7.06
C GLN A 165 -9.10 4.29 7.91
N TYR A 166 -8.99 5.48 7.34
CA TYR A 166 -8.44 6.68 8.00
C TYR A 166 -9.50 7.77 8.24
N ASP A 167 -10.78 7.46 8.03
CA ASP A 167 -11.92 8.37 8.24
C ASP A 167 -11.84 9.69 7.43
N ASN A 168 -11.22 9.65 6.24
CA ASN A 168 -11.03 10.82 5.37
C ASN A 168 -12.27 11.12 4.53
N HIS A 169 -13.29 11.67 5.18
CA HIS A 169 -14.59 11.96 4.56
C HIS A 169 -14.54 13.02 3.44
N GLU A 170 -13.61 13.98 3.48
CA GLU A 170 -13.43 14.94 2.37
C GLU A 170 -12.87 14.27 1.11
N ALA A 171 -11.94 13.33 1.28
CA ALA A 171 -11.45 12.51 0.17
C ALA A 171 -12.57 11.60 -0.38
N LEU A 172 -13.38 11.01 0.50
CA LEU A 172 -14.56 10.23 0.09
C LEU A 172 -15.50 11.05 -0.79
N ALA A 173 -15.79 12.30 -0.44
CA ALA A 173 -16.66 13.16 -1.25
C ALA A 173 -16.13 13.29 -2.69
N LEU A 174 -14.84 13.59 -2.85
CA LEU A 174 -14.20 13.68 -4.17
C LEU A 174 -14.26 12.35 -4.95
N LEU A 175 -14.06 11.23 -4.27
CA LEU A 175 -14.12 9.90 -4.87
C LEU A 175 -15.55 9.60 -5.38
N LEU A 176 -16.57 9.87 -4.57
CA LEU A 176 -17.97 9.66 -4.94
C LEU A 176 -18.43 10.60 -6.05
N ASP A 177 -18.00 11.87 -6.03
CA ASP A 177 -18.23 12.83 -7.12
C ASP A 177 -17.61 12.36 -8.45
N ALA A 178 -16.49 11.64 -8.39
CA ALA A 178 -15.83 11.04 -9.55
C ALA A 178 -16.45 9.69 -9.98
N GLY A 179 -17.51 9.23 -9.30
CA GLY A 179 -18.24 8.01 -9.65
C GLY A 179 -17.73 6.74 -8.97
N ALA A 180 -16.92 6.86 -7.91
CA ALA A 180 -16.67 5.72 -7.03
C ALA A 180 -17.97 5.28 -6.35
N ASP A 181 -18.04 4.02 -5.95
CA ASP A 181 -19.11 3.49 -5.11
C ASP A 181 -18.54 2.64 -3.97
N LEU A 182 -19.41 2.16 -3.08
CA LEU A 182 -19.02 1.36 -1.92
C LEU A 182 -19.21 -0.15 -2.16
N ARG A 183 -19.47 -0.58 -3.40
CA ARG A 183 -19.70 -2.00 -3.72
C ARG A 183 -18.41 -2.80 -3.81
N ASP A 184 -17.27 -2.13 -3.96
CA ASP A 184 -15.96 -2.77 -4.13
C ASP A 184 -16.01 -3.86 -5.21
N ALA A 185 -16.57 -3.49 -6.37
CA ALA A 185 -16.96 -4.43 -7.41
C ALA A 185 -15.75 -5.12 -8.07
N THR A 186 -14.55 -4.60 -7.87
CA THR A 186 -13.31 -5.17 -8.40
C THR A 186 -12.66 -6.21 -7.47
N SER A 187 -12.99 -6.21 -6.18
CA SER A 187 -12.50 -7.23 -5.24
C SER A 187 -13.24 -8.56 -5.39
N PRO A 188 -12.61 -9.70 -5.05
CA PRO A 188 -13.29 -10.98 -4.91
C PRO A 188 -14.50 -10.89 -3.97
N GLU A 189 -15.58 -11.59 -4.29
CA GLU A 189 -16.86 -11.50 -3.58
C GLU A 189 -16.70 -11.79 -2.08
N GLU A 190 -15.87 -12.77 -1.72
CA GLU A 190 -15.58 -13.15 -0.34
C GLU A 190 -14.82 -12.09 0.50
N TYR A 191 -14.29 -11.04 -0.13
CA TYR A 191 -13.56 -9.97 0.55
C TYR A 191 -14.30 -8.63 0.58
N ARG A 192 -15.42 -8.54 -0.14
CA ARG A 192 -16.25 -7.33 -0.17
C ARG A 192 -16.92 -7.14 1.18
N HIS A 193 -16.86 -5.93 1.70
CA HIS A 193 -17.54 -5.58 2.94
C HIS A 193 -17.90 -4.10 2.93
N CYS A 194 -18.93 -3.74 3.67
CA CYS A 194 -19.36 -2.37 3.77
C CYS A 194 -18.33 -1.54 4.55
N VAL A 195 -17.70 -0.59 3.86
CA VAL A 195 -16.67 0.28 4.45
C VAL A 195 -17.23 1.26 5.50
N LEU A 196 -18.55 1.34 5.67
CA LEU A 196 -19.17 2.14 6.73
C LEU A 196 -19.09 1.48 8.12
N GLY A 197 -18.64 0.23 8.19
CA GLY A 197 -18.41 -0.46 9.46
C GLY A 197 -17.20 0.10 10.20
N GLY A 198 -17.43 0.94 11.21
CA GLY A 198 -16.37 1.42 12.11
C GLY A 198 -15.74 2.78 11.73
N VAL A 199 -16.36 3.53 10.83
CA VAL A 199 -15.98 4.92 10.50
C VAL A 199 -16.75 5.95 11.34
N GLY A 200 -16.31 7.21 11.31
CA GLY A 200 -16.93 8.30 12.06
C GLY A 200 -18.21 8.84 11.42
N LEU A 201 -18.98 9.63 12.19
CA LEU A 201 -20.25 10.21 11.73
C LEU A 201 -20.11 11.03 10.45
N GLN A 202 -19.02 11.81 10.29
CA GLN A 202 -18.81 12.67 9.12
C GLN A 202 -18.64 11.85 7.83
N PHE A 203 -17.94 10.72 7.90
CA PHE A 203 -17.77 9.83 6.76
C PHE A 203 -19.10 9.21 6.33
N ILE A 204 -19.91 8.80 7.30
CA ILE A 204 -21.26 8.29 7.06
C ILE A 204 -22.14 9.36 6.44
N ASP A 205 -22.17 10.57 7.00
CA ASP A 205 -22.98 11.67 6.47
C ASP A 205 -22.60 12.00 5.01
N VAL A 206 -21.31 12.00 4.66
CA VAL A 206 -20.85 12.19 3.27
C VAL A 206 -21.34 11.05 2.38
N ALA A 207 -21.14 9.78 2.79
CA ALA A 207 -21.60 8.63 2.00
C ALA A 207 -23.11 8.69 1.75
N LEU A 208 -23.89 8.96 2.80
CA LEU A 208 -25.34 9.07 2.69
C LEU A 208 -25.74 10.25 1.81
N ALA A 209 -25.06 11.41 1.89
CA ALA A 209 -25.34 12.56 1.04
C ALA A 209 -25.20 12.23 -0.46
N HIS A 210 -24.30 11.31 -0.82
CA HIS A 210 -24.09 10.81 -2.18
C HIS A 210 -25.02 9.65 -2.57
N GLY A 211 -26.03 9.36 -1.76
CA GLY A 211 -27.05 8.37 -2.09
C GLY A 211 -26.65 6.92 -1.77
N VAL A 212 -25.58 6.70 -0.99
CA VAL A 212 -25.24 5.37 -0.51
C VAL A 212 -26.40 4.81 0.33
N GLY A 213 -26.77 3.57 0.03
CA GLY A 213 -27.79 2.76 0.69
C GLY A 213 -27.37 1.29 0.85
N PRO A 214 -28.25 0.43 1.39
CA PRO A 214 -27.98 -1.00 1.54
C PRO A 214 -27.55 -1.68 0.23
N ASP A 215 -28.16 -1.31 -0.91
CA ASP A 215 -27.87 -1.92 -2.22
C ASP A 215 -26.48 -1.52 -2.79
N SER A 216 -25.86 -0.48 -2.24
CA SER A 216 -24.54 0.00 -2.65
C SER A 216 -23.43 -0.36 -1.66
N CYS A 217 -23.74 -1.13 -0.61
CA CYS A 217 -22.79 -1.53 0.42
C CYS A 217 -22.89 -3.05 0.67
N PRO A 218 -21.88 -3.84 0.28
CA PRO A 218 -21.93 -5.30 0.35
C PRO A 218 -21.88 -5.76 1.81
N ASP A 219 -22.52 -6.89 2.10
CA ASP A 219 -22.55 -7.49 3.44
C ASP A 219 -22.96 -6.51 4.57
N SER A 220 -23.80 -5.53 4.23
CA SER A 220 -24.19 -4.45 5.13
C SER A 220 -25.46 -4.71 5.93
N GLU A 221 -26.05 -5.91 5.84
CA GLU A 221 -27.33 -6.21 6.50
C GLU A 221 -27.24 -5.96 8.02
N ALA A 222 -26.14 -6.36 8.64
CA ALA A 222 -25.87 -6.17 10.06
C ALA A 222 -25.12 -4.85 10.40
N LEU A 223 -25.01 -3.88 9.48
CA LEU A 223 -24.20 -2.67 9.68
C LEU A 223 -24.59 -1.89 10.96
N ILE A 224 -25.89 -1.75 11.25
CA ILE A 224 -26.36 -1.09 12.48
C ILE A 224 -25.88 -1.84 13.74
N TRP A 225 -25.80 -3.17 13.69
CA TRP A 225 -25.25 -3.97 14.77
C TRP A 225 -23.76 -3.64 15.00
N ASP A 226 -22.99 -3.54 13.92
CA ASP A 226 -21.55 -3.21 13.99
C ASP A 226 -21.32 -1.80 14.56
N VAL A 227 -22.16 -0.82 14.21
CA VAL A 227 -22.11 0.53 14.82
C VAL A 227 -22.36 0.48 16.32
N VAL A 228 -23.33 -0.32 16.79
CA VAL A 228 -23.62 -0.45 18.22
C VAL A 228 -22.45 -1.11 18.95
N ASN A 229 -21.87 -2.17 18.38
CA ASN A 229 -20.72 -2.90 18.93
C ASN A 229 -19.41 -2.10 18.84
N GLY A 230 -19.35 -1.12 17.94
CA GLY A 230 -18.18 -0.33 17.64
C GLY A 230 -17.77 0.63 18.76
N PRO A 231 -16.59 1.28 18.60
CA PRO A 231 -15.97 2.11 19.63
C PRO A 231 -16.60 3.49 19.80
N LEU A 232 -17.59 3.85 18.96
CA LEU A 232 -18.22 5.17 19.02
C LEU A 232 -18.91 5.43 20.37
N PRO A 233 -18.84 6.66 20.89
CA PRO A 233 -19.63 7.11 22.03
C PRO A 233 -21.14 6.89 21.81
N ASP A 234 -21.91 6.76 22.89
CA ASP A 234 -23.35 6.43 22.80
C ASP A 234 -24.17 7.50 22.04
N ASP A 235 -23.90 8.78 22.24
CA ASP A 235 -24.57 9.87 21.54
C ASP A 235 -24.26 9.85 20.03
N GLU A 236 -23.00 9.62 19.66
CA GLU A 236 -22.60 9.51 18.25
C GLU A 236 -23.14 8.22 17.60
N SER A 237 -23.07 7.07 18.28
CA SER A 237 -23.71 5.83 17.86
C SER A 237 -25.21 6.03 17.62
N ALA A 238 -25.91 6.74 18.50
CA ALA A 238 -27.34 7.02 18.35
C ALA A 238 -27.65 7.83 17.09
N LEU A 239 -26.83 8.85 16.79
CA LEU A 239 -26.95 9.64 15.57
C LEU A 239 -26.72 8.77 14.32
N VAL A 240 -25.63 8.00 14.30
CA VAL A 240 -25.31 7.12 13.18
C VAL A 240 -26.44 6.10 12.94
N VAL A 241 -26.91 5.45 14.01
CA VAL A 241 -28.01 4.47 13.91
C VAL A 241 -29.27 5.10 13.32
N ALA A 242 -29.65 6.30 13.77
CA ALA A 242 -30.80 7.00 13.21
C ALA A 242 -30.61 7.30 11.71
N ARG A 243 -29.42 7.77 11.31
CA ARG A 243 -29.11 8.07 9.90
C ARG A 243 -29.16 6.83 9.01
N LEU A 244 -28.58 5.72 9.46
CA LEU A 244 -28.58 4.47 8.71
C LEU A 244 -30.01 3.90 8.64
N ALA A 245 -30.77 3.92 9.73
CA ALA A 245 -32.15 3.44 9.72
C ALA A 245 -33.05 4.25 8.77
N ASP A 246 -32.90 5.59 8.75
CA ASP A 246 -33.61 6.48 7.81
C ASP A 246 -33.33 6.14 6.33
N ARG A 247 -32.21 5.47 6.06
CA ARG A 247 -31.79 5.04 4.71
C ARG A 247 -32.08 3.56 4.43
N GLY A 248 -32.82 2.90 5.31
CA GLY A 248 -33.35 1.56 5.09
C GLY A 248 -32.45 0.41 5.57
N TRP A 249 -31.38 0.70 6.32
CA TRP A 249 -30.64 -0.37 7.00
C TRP A 249 -31.47 -0.99 8.13
N SER A 250 -31.35 -2.30 8.29
CA SER A 250 -32.14 -3.06 9.26
C SER A 250 -31.72 -2.76 10.70
N THR A 251 -32.66 -2.32 11.52
CA THR A 251 -32.44 -2.13 12.97
C THR A 251 -32.50 -3.43 13.77
N ALA A 252 -32.77 -4.57 13.12
CA ALA A 252 -33.00 -5.86 13.76
C ALA A 252 -32.04 -6.96 13.29
N ALA A 253 -31.35 -6.75 12.17
CA ALA A 253 -30.37 -7.70 11.66
C ALA A 253 -29.19 -7.87 12.63
N LYS A 254 -28.62 -9.07 12.60
CA LYS A 254 -27.48 -9.47 13.43
C LYS A 254 -26.52 -10.29 12.56
N PRO A 255 -25.21 -10.26 12.84
CA PRO A 255 -24.27 -11.11 12.12
C PRO A 255 -24.48 -12.59 12.48
N GLU A 256 -24.09 -13.50 11.59
CA GLU A 256 -24.31 -14.95 11.75
C GLU A 256 -23.72 -15.53 13.05
N TYR A 257 -22.64 -14.93 13.55
CA TYR A 257 -21.96 -15.38 14.76
C TYR A 257 -22.58 -14.87 16.06
N SER A 258 -23.63 -14.02 15.99
CA SER A 258 -24.26 -13.42 17.16
C SER A 258 -25.74 -13.75 17.23
N GLU A 259 -26.21 -14.13 18.41
CA GLU A 259 -27.64 -14.30 18.66
C GLU A 259 -28.34 -13.00 19.09
N GLU A 260 -27.56 -11.97 19.45
CA GLU A 260 -28.03 -10.74 20.07
C GLU A 260 -28.39 -9.68 19.01
N ALA A 261 -29.63 -9.20 19.04
CA ALA A 261 -30.09 -8.11 18.18
C ALA A 261 -29.51 -6.75 18.64
N PRO A 262 -29.45 -5.72 17.76
CA PRO A 262 -28.85 -4.42 18.08
C PRO A 262 -29.38 -3.76 19.37
N ALA A 263 -30.68 -3.86 19.64
CA ALA A 263 -31.28 -3.28 20.85
C ALA A 263 -30.84 -4.00 22.15
N ALA A 264 -30.73 -5.33 22.11
CA ALA A 264 -30.24 -6.10 23.26
C ALA A 264 -28.77 -5.79 23.52
N LEU A 265 -27.97 -5.71 22.45
CA LEU A 265 -26.57 -5.32 22.51
C LEU A 265 -26.39 -3.92 23.11
N ALA A 266 -27.14 -2.92 22.62
CA ALA A 266 -27.09 -1.55 23.14
C ALA A 266 -27.42 -1.49 24.64
N ALA A 267 -28.45 -2.21 25.08
CA ALA A 267 -28.81 -2.30 26.49
C ALA A 267 -27.71 -2.94 27.34
N ARG A 268 -27.08 -4.02 26.87
CA ARG A 268 -25.98 -4.70 27.55
C ARG A 268 -24.74 -3.81 27.66
N LEU A 269 -24.45 -3.02 26.63
CA LEU A 269 -23.34 -2.08 26.61
C LEU A 269 -23.62 -0.77 27.37
N GLY A 270 -24.85 -0.56 27.85
CA GLY A 270 -25.25 0.67 28.55
C GLY A 270 -25.37 1.90 27.62
N LYS A 271 -25.64 1.67 26.33
CA LYS A 271 -25.82 2.71 25.30
C LYS A 271 -27.29 3.16 25.26
N GLU A 272 -27.70 3.96 26.24
CA GLU A 272 -29.10 4.38 26.44
C GLU A 272 -29.65 5.23 25.28
N GLN A 273 -28.84 6.14 24.73
CA GLN A 273 -29.25 6.99 23.60
C GLN A 273 -29.38 6.18 22.33
N THR A 274 -28.44 5.26 22.07
CA THR A 274 -28.48 4.35 20.93
C THR A 274 -29.71 3.44 21.01
N LEU A 275 -30.03 2.92 22.20
CA LEU A 275 -31.23 2.13 22.43
C LEU A 275 -32.51 2.92 22.13
N ALA A 276 -32.57 4.19 22.53
CA ALA A 276 -33.70 5.06 22.22
C ALA A 276 -33.82 5.33 20.71
N ALA A 277 -32.71 5.54 20.01
CA ALA A 277 -32.69 5.71 18.56
C ALA A 277 -33.21 4.45 17.83
N LEU A 278 -32.76 3.26 18.23
CA LEU A 278 -33.25 1.98 17.69
C LEU A 278 -34.76 1.82 17.89
N ALA A 279 -35.29 2.17 19.08
CA ALA A 279 -36.71 2.09 19.36
C ALA A 279 -37.54 3.11 18.58
N ALA A 280 -36.97 4.28 18.25
CA ALA A 280 -37.62 5.30 17.43
C ALA A 280 -37.71 4.87 15.96
N ALA A 281 -36.66 4.25 15.44
CA ALA A 281 -36.59 3.78 14.05
C ALA A 281 -37.52 2.60 13.71
N GLN A 282 -38.07 1.91 14.73
CA GLN A 282 -39.00 0.80 14.56
C GLN A 282 -40.48 1.23 14.47
N ARG A 283 -40.77 2.53 14.56
CA ARG A 283 -42.14 3.08 14.55
C ARG A 283 -42.53 3.57 13.17
#